data_AF-A0A8H6SEM5-F1
#
_entry.id   AF-A0A8H6SEM5-F1
#
_cell.length_a   1.000
_cell.length_b   1.000
_cell.length_c   1.000
_cell.angle_alpha   90.00
_cell.angle_beta   90.00
_cell.angle_gamma   90.00
#
_symmetry.space_group_name_H-M   'P 1'
#
loop_
_entity.id
_entity.type
_entity.pdbx_description
1 polymer ?
#
loop_
_entity_poly.entity_id
_entity_poly.type
_entity_poly.pdbx_seq_one_letter_code
_entity_poly.pdbx_strand_id
1 'polypeptide(L)'
;MIARKRRGAFLYPSRGTTWLPLLSPSRPPLRHLRWKLRSQQESANTHPTAAAADCLMSDIHDDPRPNSPSYQGCEFLQAIQSQLDFPTTGGAYIDTILTHRQIFYAYPRGHQCCSRAFSDFACALQQREWRADRDSDVEAAAAFNYEAQVIASVFP
;
A
#
# COMPACT_ATOMS: atom_id res chain seq x y z
N MET A 1 68.10 -35.94 -19.63
CA MET A 1 67.82 -36.32 -21.04
C MET A 1 66.92 -37.55 -21.07
N ILE A 2 65.72 -37.39 -21.62
CA ILE A 2 64.88 -38.33 -22.41
C ILE A 2 64.49 -39.71 -21.83
N ALA A 3 63.18 -39.82 -21.51
CA ALA A 3 62.26 -40.91 -21.90
C ALA A 3 60.82 -40.36 -21.71
N ARG A 4 60.01 -39.94 -22.71
CA ARG A 4 59.21 -40.68 -23.72
C ARG A 4 58.60 -41.98 -23.14
N LYS A 5 57.31 -42.36 -23.25
CA LYS A 5 56.17 -42.06 -24.16
C LYS A 5 55.07 -43.10 -23.79
N ARG A 6 53.76 -42.80 -23.66
CA ARG A 6 52.63 -43.03 -24.62
C ARG A 6 51.29 -42.78 -23.87
N ARG A 7 50.43 -41.86 -24.32
CA ARG A 7 49.22 -42.04 -25.18
C ARG A 7 47.98 -42.70 -24.53
N GLY A 8 46.94 -41.87 -24.37
CA GLY A 8 45.51 -42.15 -24.65
C GLY A 8 44.84 -40.79 -24.89
N ALA A 9 44.55 -40.38 -26.13
CA ALA A 9 43.32 -40.64 -26.89
C ALA A 9 42.08 -40.23 -26.08
N PHE A 10 41.63 -38.96 -26.18
CA PHE A 10 40.60 -38.46 -27.10
C PHE A 10 39.26 -39.19 -26.94
N LEU A 11 38.26 -38.48 -26.38
CA LEU A 11 36.86 -38.47 -26.83
C LEU A 11 36.16 -37.29 -26.14
N TYR A 12 35.91 -36.25 -26.93
CA TYR A 12 34.92 -35.21 -26.65
C TYR A 12 33.52 -35.86 -26.72
N PRO A 13 32.58 -35.45 -25.87
CA PRO A 13 31.21 -35.27 -26.31
C PRO A 13 30.89 -33.78 -26.37
N SER A 14 30.57 -33.37 -27.59
CA SER A 14 29.83 -32.17 -27.92
C SER A 14 28.41 -32.24 -27.33
N ARG A 15 27.81 -31.05 -27.17
CA ARG A 15 26.38 -30.72 -27.01
C ARG A 15 25.90 -30.54 -25.57
N GLY A 16 25.29 -29.38 -25.35
CA GLY A 16 24.29 -29.24 -24.29
C GLY A 16 24.26 -27.86 -23.64
N THR A 17 23.91 -26.84 -24.43
CA THR A 17 23.31 -25.61 -23.92
C THR A 17 22.17 -25.95 -22.94
N THR A 18 22.29 -25.55 -21.68
CA THR A 18 21.15 -25.12 -20.87
C THR A 18 21.65 -24.15 -19.81
N TRP A 19 21.40 -22.87 -20.07
CA TRP A 19 21.34 -21.85 -19.03
C TRP A 19 20.30 -22.30 -18.01
N LEU A 20 20.71 -22.44 -16.75
CA LEU A 20 19.79 -22.52 -15.62
C LEU A 20 18.99 -21.20 -15.63
N PRO A 21 17.65 -21.21 -15.76
CA PRO A 21 16.89 -20.02 -15.47
C PRO A 21 17.01 -19.76 -13.97
N LEU A 22 17.34 -18.52 -13.63
CA LEU A 22 17.19 -18.00 -12.27
C LEU A 22 15.81 -18.42 -11.74
N LEU A 23 15.80 -18.91 -10.50
CA LEU A 23 14.60 -19.01 -9.69
C LEU A 23 13.86 -17.66 -9.76
N SER A 24 12.76 -17.64 -10.50
CA SER A 24 11.72 -16.63 -10.35
C SER A 24 11.22 -16.70 -8.90
N PRO A 25 11.02 -15.57 -8.20
CA PRO A 25 10.24 -15.58 -6.98
C PRO A 25 8.80 -15.90 -7.35
N SER A 26 8.45 -17.17 -7.20
CA SER A 26 7.11 -17.69 -7.38
C SER A 26 6.16 -16.97 -6.42
N ARG A 27 5.27 -16.16 -7.00
CA ARG A 27 4.08 -15.55 -6.39
C ARG A 27 3.33 -16.57 -5.51
N PRO A 28 3.01 -16.30 -4.23
CA PRO A 28 2.14 -17.17 -3.45
C PRO A 28 0.69 -17.10 -3.97
N PRO A 29 -0.07 -18.21 -3.89
CA PRO A 29 -1.40 -18.31 -4.47
C PRO A 29 -2.45 -17.49 -3.70
N LEU A 30 -3.29 -16.83 -4.49
CA LEU A 30 -4.45 -16.01 -4.21
C LEU A 30 -5.22 -16.33 -2.91
N ARG A 31 -4.98 -15.54 -1.86
CA ARG A 31 -5.90 -15.32 -0.73
C ARG A 31 -6.89 -14.16 -0.99
N HIS A 32 -6.87 -13.63 -2.21
CA HIS A 32 -7.47 -12.35 -2.63
C HIS A 32 -8.98 -12.35 -2.95
N LEU A 33 -9.66 -13.50 -2.89
CA LEU A 33 -11.03 -13.58 -3.42
C LEU A 33 -12.13 -13.30 -2.38
N ARG A 34 -11.81 -13.29 -1.08
CA ARG A 34 -12.85 -13.13 -0.04
C ARG A 34 -13.23 -11.68 0.24
N TRP A 35 -12.32 -10.72 0.04
CA TRP A 35 -12.63 -9.29 0.22
C TRP A 35 -13.35 -8.69 -1.00
N LYS A 36 -13.06 -9.20 -2.20
CA LYS A 36 -13.63 -8.71 -3.46
C LYS A 36 -15.16 -8.87 -3.55
N LEU A 37 -15.71 -9.88 -2.88
CA LEU A 37 -17.17 -10.08 -2.80
C LEU A 37 -17.86 -9.08 -1.87
N ARG A 38 -17.21 -8.64 -0.78
CA ARG A 38 -17.78 -7.63 0.13
C ARG A 38 -17.85 -6.26 -0.54
N SER A 39 -16.79 -5.87 -1.24
CA SER A 39 -16.72 -4.58 -1.95
C SER A 39 -17.72 -4.43 -3.10
N GLN A 40 -18.13 -5.52 -3.76
CA GLN A 40 -19.15 -5.44 -4.83
C GLN A 40 -20.59 -5.45 -4.31
N GLN A 41 -20.84 -5.99 -3.11
CA GLN A 41 -22.19 -6.05 -2.56
C GLN A 41 -22.61 -4.72 -1.91
N GLU A 42 -21.65 -3.91 -1.43
CA GLU A 42 -21.89 -2.56 -0.92
C GLU A 42 -22.10 -1.50 -2.02
N SER A 43 -21.57 -1.70 -3.24
CA SER A 43 -21.79 -0.73 -4.34
C SER A 43 -23.19 -0.77 -4.96
N ALA A 44 -24.02 -1.77 -4.64
CA ALA A 44 -25.37 -1.89 -5.20
C ALA A 44 -26.45 -1.24 -4.31
N ASN A 45 -26.16 -0.93 -3.04
CA ASN A 45 -27.16 -0.47 -2.07
C ASN A 45 -26.61 0.67 -1.21
N THR A 46 -26.27 1.83 -1.79
CA THR A 46 -26.13 3.05 -0.99
C THR A 46 -26.65 4.24 -1.77
N HIS A 47 -27.94 4.49 -1.57
CA HIS A 47 -28.51 5.82 -1.71
C HIS A 47 -27.68 6.78 -0.85
N PRO A 48 -27.28 7.97 -1.31
CA PRO A 48 -26.53 8.90 -0.47
C PRO A 48 -27.46 9.41 0.64
N THR A 49 -27.37 8.81 1.83
CA THR A 49 -27.91 9.40 3.05
C THR A 49 -26.92 10.44 3.53
N ALA A 50 -27.46 11.60 3.90
CA ALA A 50 -26.78 12.88 4.10
C ALA A 50 -25.69 12.95 5.20
N ALA A 51 -25.18 11.83 5.70
CA ALA A 51 -24.15 11.78 6.76
C ALA A 51 -22.71 11.97 6.23
N ALA A 52 -22.48 11.82 4.92
CA ALA A 52 -21.15 12.05 4.32
C ALA A 52 -20.83 13.55 4.06
N ALA A 53 -21.77 14.45 4.34
CA ALA A 53 -21.62 15.88 4.09
C ALA A 53 -20.92 16.65 5.23
N ASP A 54 -20.77 16.06 6.41
CA ASP A 54 -20.34 16.80 7.61
C ASP A 54 -18.82 17.02 7.71
N CYS A 55 -18.04 16.47 6.78
CA CYS A 55 -16.59 16.67 6.73
C CYS A 55 -16.15 17.98 6.04
N LEU A 56 -17.09 18.75 5.49
CA LEU A 56 -16.79 19.89 4.63
C LEU A 56 -17.29 21.20 5.23
N MET A 57 -16.80 21.55 6.42
CA MET A 57 -16.94 22.92 6.94
C MET A 57 -15.69 23.32 7.73
N SER A 58 -14.72 23.89 7.01
CA SER A 58 -13.71 24.80 7.59
C SER A 58 -13.25 25.75 6.47
N ASP A 59 -14.11 26.70 6.13
CA ASP A 59 -13.74 27.93 5.43
C ASP A 59 -12.89 28.79 6.39
N ILE A 60 -11.58 28.97 6.16
CA ILE A 60 -10.87 30.25 6.40
C ILE A 60 -9.63 30.37 5.48
N HIS A 61 -9.74 31.33 4.55
CA HIS A 61 -8.74 32.14 3.84
C HIS A 61 -8.26 31.77 2.42
N ASP A 62 -8.54 32.76 1.57
CA ASP A 62 -8.40 32.97 0.13
C ASP A 62 -6.93 33.04 -0.32
N ASP A 63 -6.53 32.11 -1.20
CA ASP A 63 -5.53 32.36 -2.25
C ASP A 63 -5.77 31.32 -3.38
N PRO A 64 -6.13 31.71 -4.61
CA PRO A 64 -6.43 30.78 -5.69
C PRO A 64 -5.14 30.16 -6.24
N ARG A 65 -4.54 29.22 -5.49
CA ARG A 65 -3.52 28.33 -6.04
C ARG A 65 -4.18 27.28 -6.93
N PRO A 66 -3.69 27.05 -8.16
CA PRO A 66 -4.32 26.14 -9.09
C PRO A 66 -4.17 24.70 -8.58
N ASN A 67 -5.29 24.02 -8.38
CA ASN A 67 -5.43 22.57 -8.35
C ASN A 67 -4.60 21.81 -7.29
N SER A 68 -4.50 22.31 -6.04
CA SER A 68 -4.02 21.44 -4.95
C SER A 68 -5.04 20.32 -4.73
N PRO A 69 -4.63 19.03 -4.72
CA PRO A 69 -5.53 17.93 -4.42
C PRO A 69 -6.21 18.20 -3.08
N SER A 70 -7.54 18.03 -3.01
CA SER A 70 -8.27 18.11 -1.75
C SER A 70 -7.95 16.88 -0.90
N TYR A 71 -6.82 16.96 -0.20
CA TYR A 71 -6.37 15.95 0.75
C TYR A 71 -7.34 15.85 1.92
N GLN A 72 -7.62 14.63 2.36
CA GLN A 72 -8.59 14.36 3.42
C GLN A 72 -7.90 13.90 4.70
N GLY A 73 -8.58 14.09 5.82
CA GLY A 73 -8.09 13.72 7.16
C GLY A 73 -7.49 14.90 7.91
N CYS A 74 -6.84 14.61 9.03
CA CYS A 74 -6.16 15.63 9.83
C CYS A 74 -4.90 16.14 9.12
N GLU A 75 -4.42 17.31 9.53
CA GLU A 75 -3.21 17.97 8.99
C GLU A 75 -2.01 17.01 8.84
N PHE A 76 -1.83 16.11 9.81
CA PHE A 76 -0.79 15.09 9.75
C PHE A 76 -0.96 14.16 8.54
N LEU A 77 -2.15 13.61 8.32
CA LEU A 77 -2.40 12.73 7.18
C LEU A 77 -2.36 13.48 5.84
N GLN A 78 -2.79 14.74 5.81
CA GLN A 78 -2.66 15.58 4.61
C GLN A 78 -1.18 15.82 4.25
N ALA A 79 -0.33 16.09 5.25
CA ALA A 79 1.11 16.20 5.05
C ALA A 79 1.72 14.90 4.51
N ILE A 80 1.25 13.74 4.98
CA ILE A 80 1.66 12.44 4.45
C ILE A 80 1.19 12.24 2.99
N GLN A 81 -0.06 12.62 2.65
CA GLN A 81 -0.58 12.53 1.28
C GLN A 81 0.17 13.40 0.27
N SER A 82 0.77 14.50 0.72
CA SER A 82 1.61 15.35 -0.12
C SER A 82 2.92 14.69 -0.56
N GLN A 83 3.34 13.61 0.12
CA GLN A 83 4.54 12.86 -0.22
C GLN A 83 4.19 11.88 -1.35
N LEU A 84 4.63 12.21 -2.57
CA LEU A 84 4.28 11.52 -3.82
C LEU A 84 4.61 10.01 -3.84
N ASP A 85 5.51 9.54 -2.97
CA ASP A 85 5.83 8.12 -2.84
C ASP A 85 5.87 7.69 -1.38
N PHE A 86 4.75 7.17 -0.87
CA PHE A 86 4.65 6.68 0.49
C PHE A 86 5.53 5.43 0.69
N PRO A 87 6.53 5.45 1.59
CA PRO A 87 7.37 4.30 1.85
C PRO A 87 6.61 3.29 2.73
N THR A 88 6.49 2.05 2.26
CA THR A 88 5.91 0.95 3.06
C THR A 88 6.99 0.05 3.67
N THR A 89 8.23 0.18 3.22
CA THR A 89 9.37 -0.55 3.76
C THR A 89 9.80 -0.05 5.13
N GLY A 90 10.47 -0.92 5.88
CA GLY A 90 11.03 -0.57 7.19
C GLY A 90 9.98 -0.22 8.25
N GLY A 91 8.69 -0.46 7.99
CA GLY A 91 7.62 -0.14 8.93
C GLY A 91 7.21 1.33 8.97
N ALA A 92 7.61 2.17 7.99
CA ALA A 92 7.24 3.59 7.99
C ALA A 92 5.71 3.85 8.00
N TYR A 93 4.92 2.91 7.46
CA TYR A 93 3.47 2.95 7.57
C TYR A 93 2.97 2.75 9.01
N ILE A 94 3.69 1.99 9.83
CA ILE A 94 3.38 1.78 11.25
C ILE A 94 3.59 3.07 12.02
N ASP A 95 4.69 3.79 11.76
CA ASP A 95 4.95 5.10 12.39
C ASP A 95 3.83 6.09 12.07
N THR A 96 3.33 6.07 10.84
CA THR A 96 2.17 6.89 10.43
C THR A 96 0.93 6.52 11.25
N ILE A 97 0.63 5.24 11.41
CA ILE A 97 -0.52 4.77 12.20
C ILE A 97 -0.37 5.16 13.68
N LEU A 98 0.79 4.91 14.28
CA LEU A 98 1.03 5.19 15.69
C LEU A 98 1.01 6.68 15.98
N THR A 99 1.62 7.49 15.12
CA THR A 99 1.60 8.95 15.24
C THR A 99 0.18 9.50 15.09
N HIS A 100 -0.58 9.01 14.09
CA HIS A 100 -2.00 9.37 13.96
C HIS A 100 -2.79 9.01 15.22
N ARG A 101 -2.63 7.80 15.76
CA ARG A 101 -3.32 7.36 16.98
C ARG A 101 -2.97 8.25 18.17
N GLN A 102 -1.72 8.64 18.33
CA GLN A 102 -1.29 9.53 19.40
C GLN A 102 -2.00 10.89 19.32
N ILE A 103 -2.05 11.49 18.13
CA ILE A 103 -2.72 12.77 17.90
C ILE A 103 -4.24 12.62 18.08
N PHE A 104 -4.80 11.51 17.58
CA PHE A 104 -6.20 11.16 17.71
C PHE A 104 -6.65 11.08 19.17
N TYR A 105 -5.87 10.43 20.04
CA TYR A 105 -6.19 10.35 21.46
C TYR A 105 -6.12 11.71 22.16
N ALA A 106 -5.28 12.63 21.69
CA ALA A 106 -5.19 13.98 22.24
C ALA A 106 -6.40 14.84 21.83
N TYR A 107 -6.90 14.71 20.60
CA TYR A 107 -8.05 15.49 20.12
C TYR A 107 -8.91 14.72 19.10
N PRO A 108 -9.84 13.85 19.55
CA PRO A 108 -10.63 13.02 18.63
C PRO A 108 -11.48 13.82 17.65
N ARG A 109 -12.05 14.96 18.08
CA ARG A 109 -12.99 15.75 17.27
C ARG A 109 -12.41 16.23 15.94
N GLY A 110 -11.09 16.40 15.84
CA GLY A 110 -10.41 16.81 14.59
C GLY A 110 -10.20 15.69 13.56
N HIS A 111 -10.68 14.48 13.83
CA HIS A 111 -10.33 13.29 13.04
C HIS A 111 -11.51 12.61 12.35
N GLN A 112 -12.66 13.29 12.22
CA GLN A 112 -13.86 12.74 11.57
C GLN A 112 -13.58 12.25 10.14
N CYS A 113 -12.74 12.96 9.40
CA CYS A 113 -12.42 12.64 8.00
C CYS A 113 -11.21 11.70 7.86
N CYS A 114 -10.58 11.29 8.96
CA CYS A 114 -9.39 10.42 8.91
C CYS A 114 -9.74 9.00 8.45
N SER A 115 -10.97 8.53 8.69
CA SER A 115 -11.41 7.23 8.18
C SER A 115 -11.32 7.15 6.65
N ARG A 116 -11.75 8.20 5.95
CA ARG A 116 -11.67 8.28 4.48
C ARG A 116 -10.23 8.42 4.00
N ALA A 117 -9.42 9.25 4.66
CA ALA A 117 -7.99 9.40 4.38
C ALA A 117 -7.23 8.06 4.42
N PHE A 118 -7.49 7.24 5.45
CA PHE A 118 -6.88 5.90 5.56
C PHE A 118 -7.39 4.92 4.51
N SER A 119 -8.66 5.01 4.14
CA SER A 119 -9.23 4.21 3.05
C SER A 119 -8.57 4.57 1.71
N ASP A 120 -8.31 5.86 1.48
CA ASP A 120 -7.63 6.35 0.29
C ASP A 120 -6.17 5.86 0.24
N PHE A 121 -5.45 5.86 1.37
CA PHE A 121 -4.11 5.25 1.44
C PHE A 121 -4.12 3.76 1.11
N ALA A 122 -5.04 3.00 1.69
CA ALA A 122 -5.16 1.58 1.42
C ALA A 122 -5.46 1.31 -0.07
N CYS A 123 -6.35 2.11 -0.66
CA CYS A 123 -6.70 2.04 -2.07
C CYS A 123 -5.49 2.34 -2.97
N ALA A 124 -4.73 3.40 -2.65
CA ALA A 124 -3.53 3.78 -3.39
C ALA A 124 -2.46 2.68 -3.37
N LEU A 125 -2.23 2.05 -2.22
CA LEU A 125 -1.29 0.93 -2.09
C LEU A 125 -1.77 -0.31 -2.87
N GLN A 126 -3.06 -0.61 -2.86
CA GLN A 126 -3.61 -1.74 -3.60
C GLN A 126 -3.51 -1.58 -5.13
N GLN A 127 -3.53 -0.34 -5.62
CA GLN A 127 -3.41 -0.03 -7.04
C GLN A 127 -1.96 0.10 -7.50
N ARG A 128 -1.01 0.15 -6.56
CA ARG A 128 0.40 0.35 -6.85
C ARG A 128 0.97 -0.89 -7.57
N GLU A 129 1.83 -0.64 -8.55
CA GLU A 129 2.54 -1.72 -9.24
C GLU A 129 3.45 -2.47 -8.25
N TRP A 130 3.37 -3.80 -8.30
CA TRP A 130 4.23 -4.65 -7.48
C TRP A 130 5.71 -4.42 -7.79
N ARG A 131 6.51 -4.27 -6.73
CA ARG A 131 7.97 -4.24 -6.79
C ARG A 131 8.53 -4.97 -5.57
N ALA A 132 9.73 -5.53 -5.70
CA ALA A 132 10.35 -6.32 -4.64
C ALA A 132 10.65 -5.50 -3.37
N ASP A 133 10.89 -4.20 -3.51
CA ASP A 133 11.06 -3.22 -2.44
C ASP A 133 9.73 -2.73 -1.86
N ARG A 134 8.59 -3.33 -2.23
CA ARG A 134 7.25 -2.92 -1.80
C ARG A 134 6.39 -4.11 -1.38
N ASP A 135 7.03 -5.19 -0.95
CA ASP A 135 6.35 -6.41 -0.52
C ASP A 135 5.36 -6.15 0.63
N SER A 136 5.66 -5.13 1.46
CA SER A 136 4.84 -4.64 2.57
C SER A 136 3.59 -3.84 2.19
N ASP A 137 3.34 -3.56 0.91
CA ASP A 137 2.16 -2.79 0.47
C ASP A 137 0.85 -3.47 0.88
N VAL A 138 0.82 -4.81 0.90
CA VAL A 138 -0.37 -5.60 1.27
C VAL A 138 -0.67 -5.45 2.75
N GLU A 139 0.35 -5.59 3.60
CA GLU A 139 0.26 -5.43 5.05
C GLU A 139 -0.09 -3.99 5.43
N ALA A 140 0.53 -3.02 4.77
CA ALA A 140 0.24 -1.60 4.97
C ALA A 140 -1.21 -1.26 4.59
N ALA A 141 -1.69 -1.73 3.43
CA ALA A 141 -3.07 -1.54 3.01
C ALA A 141 -4.07 -2.19 3.97
N ALA A 142 -3.76 -3.38 4.50
CA ALA A 142 -4.60 -4.04 5.50
C ALA A 142 -4.64 -3.24 6.82
N ALA A 143 -3.48 -2.74 7.27
CA ALA A 143 -3.39 -1.93 8.48
C ALA A 143 -4.16 -0.61 8.36
N PHE A 144 -4.04 0.09 7.24
CA PHE A 144 -4.81 1.32 7.01
C PHE A 144 -6.32 1.08 6.93
N ASN A 145 -6.77 0.01 6.28
CA ASN A 145 -8.18 -0.36 6.30
C ASN A 145 -8.69 -0.64 7.72
N TYR A 146 -7.87 -1.27 8.55
CA TYR A 146 -8.22 -1.49 9.96
C TYR A 146 -8.36 -0.16 10.72
N GLU A 147 -7.40 0.76 10.56
CA GLU A 147 -7.50 2.10 11.17
C GLU A 147 -8.74 2.87 10.70
N ALA A 148 -9.06 2.80 9.40
CA ALA A 148 -10.25 3.44 8.85
C ALA A 148 -11.53 2.95 9.54
N GLN A 149 -11.64 1.64 9.80
CA GLN A 149 -12.77 1.03 10.49
C GLN A 149 -12.82 1.43 11.97
N VAL A 150 -11.66 1.46 12.65
CA VAL A 150 -11.59 1.90 14.05
C VAL A 150 -12.10 3.34 14.18
N ILE A 151 -11.65 4.24 13.30
CA ILE A 151 -12.08 5.65 13.34
C ILE A 151 -13.57 5.79 12.99
N ALA A 152 -14.05 5.07 11.97
CA ALA A 152 -15.47 5.06 11.62
C ALA A 152 -16.36 4.56 12.76
N SER A 153 -15.86 3.63 13.58
CA SER A 153 -16.62 3.16 14.75
C SER A 153 -16.76 4.22 15.87
N VAL A 154 -15.89 5.24 15.87
CA VAL A 154 -15.93 6.35 16.82
C VAL A 154 -16.83 7.49 16.33
N PHE A 155 -16.93 7.69 15.02
CA PHE A 155 -17.80 8.68 14.38
C PHE A 155 -18.82 7.98 13.47
N PRO A 156 -19.93 7.48 14.04
CA PRO A 156 -20.99 6.83 13.28
C PRO A 156 -21.77 7.81 12.40
#